data_AF-A0A2U2RNN1-F1
#
_entry.id   AF-A0A2U2RNN1-F1
#
_cell.length_a   1.000
_cell.length_b   1.000
_cell.length_c   1.000
_cell.angle_alpha   90.00
_cell.angle_beta   90.00
_cell.angle_gamma   90.00
#
_symmetry.space_group_name_H-M   'P 1'
#
loop_
_entity.id
_entity.type
_entity.pdbx_description
1 polymer ?
#
loop_
_entity_poly.entity_id
_entity_poly.type
_entity_poly.pdbx_seq_one_letter_code
_entity_poly.pdbx_strand_id
1 'polypeptide(L)'
;MLSAPPEVVRAAIERSIRGAHSLALASSLVGTALILTLAVPAVTTVVFATWGGDLAGPSTGNELDGLGVVLGYIGSNLVALAIAAVLAIAALVLDILMLVRTCELLRRRVRGAVALLLSLAAATGVLTTPVLGVLSFVPAGVMPGRTEAIEAALLGLGALAYLMPLMGRLLMIGFAWDLAPAGPDPLRP
;
A
#
# COMPACT_ATOMS: atom_id res chain seq x y z
N MET A 1 3.13 -17.01 42.89
CA MET A 1 2.70 -16.60 41.54
C MET A 1 2.10 -17.81 40.85
N LEU A 2 0.78 -17.86 40.68
CA LEU A 2 0.11 -18.94 39.96
C LEU A 2 0.39 -18.76 38.45
N SER A 3 1.26 -19.60 37.90
CA SER A 3 1.41 -19.70 36.44
C SER A 3 0.10 -20.19 35.84
N ALA A 4 -0.40 -19.47 34.83
CA ALA A 4 -1.61 -19.89 34.12
C ALA A 4 -1.45 -21.32 33.57
N PRO A 5 -2.54 -22.12 33.51
CA PRO A 5 -2.49 -23.45 32.94
C PRO A 5 -1.94 -23.42 31.50
N PRO A 6 -1.14 -24.39 31.06
CA PRO A 6 -0.55 -24.42 29.72
C PRO A 6 -1.61 -24.37 28.61
N GLU A 7 -2.79 -24.93 28.85
CA GLU A 7 -3.94 -24.88 27.94
C GLU A 7 -4.48 -23.46 27.74
N VAL A 8 -4.52 -22.64 28.81
CA VAL A 8 -4.98 -21.25 28.75
C VAL A 8 -4.00 -20.39 27.95
N VAL A 9 -2.69 -20.63 28.13
CA VAL A 9 -1.63 -19.94 27.37
C VAL A 9 -1.70 -20.31 25.89
N ARG A 10 -1.88 -21.59 25.56
CA ARG A 10 -2.04 -22.07 24.19
C ARG A 10 -3.27 -21.47 23.50
N ALA A 11 -4.43 -21.52 24.15
CA ALA A 11 -5.66 -20.94 23.62
C ALA A 11 -5.56 -19.42 23.40
N ALA A 12 -4.77 -18.72 24.20
CA ALA A 12 -4.49 -17.29 24.02
C ALA A 12 -3.55 -17.02 22.83
N ILE A 13 -2.56 -17.88 22.58
CA ILE A 13 -1.66 -17.80 21.41
C ILE A 13 -2.43 -18.08 20.13
N GLU A 14 -3.24 -19.14 20.08
CA GLU A 14 -4.06 -19.50 18.91
C GLU A 14 -5.08 -18.42 18.55
N ARG A 15 -5.71 -17.79 19.54
CA ARG A 15 -6.55 -16.59 19.32
C ARG A 15 -5.74 -15.40 18.79
N SER A 16 -4.48 -15.27 19.21
CA SER A 16 -3.61 -14.20 18.75
C SER A 16 -3.18 -14.37 17.30
N ILE A 17 -2.83 -15.59 16.90
CA ILE A 17 -2.50 -15.96 15.52
C ILE A 17 -3.72 -15.77 14.61
N ARG A 18 -4.90 -16.27 14.99
CA ARG A 18 -6.14 -16.07 14.21
C ARG A 18 -6.47 -14.59 14.02
N GLY A 19 -6.33 -13.79 15.09
CA GLY A 19 -6.51 -12.34 14.99
C GLY A 19 -5.50 -11.68 14.05
N ALA A 20 -4.25 -12.12 14.06
CA ALA A 20 -3.22 -11.63 13.14
C ALA A 20 -3.51 -12.02 11.68
N HIS A 21 -4.04 -13.22 11.40
CA HIS A 21 -4.50 -13.58 10.05
C HIS A 21 -5.60 -12.65 9.55
N SER A 22 -6.66 -12.44 10.33
CA SER A 22 -7.76 -11.57 9.90
C SER A 22 -7.30 -10.13 9.69
N LEU A 23 -6.40 -9.63 10.54
CA LEU A 23 -5.82 -8.30 10.40
C LEU A 23 -4.92 -8.21 9.18
N ALA A 24 -4.07 -9.21 8.92
CA ALA A 24 -3.20 -9.26 7.75
C ALA A 24 -4.03 -9.24 6.46
N LEU A 25 -5.11 -10.03 6.38
CA LEU A 25 -5.99 -10.06 5.21
C LEU A 25 -6.71 -8.71 5.01
N ALA A 26 -7.31 -8.15 6.06
CA ALA A 26 -8.00 -6.87 5.99
C ALA A 26 -7.04 -5.74 5.59
N SER A 27 -5.88 -5.67 6.24
CA SER A 27 -4.82 -4.70 5.94
C SER A 27 -4.28 -4.87 4.51
N SER A 28 -4.12 -6.10 4.03
CA SER A 28 -3.67 -6.37 2.65
C SER A 28 -4.70 -5.95 1.61
N LEU A 29 -5.99 -6.25 1.85
CA LEU A 29 -7.08 -5.87 0.96
C LEU A 29 -7.24 -4.35 0.88
N VAL A 30 -7.31 -3.68 2.03
CA VAL A 30 -7.44 -2.21 2.08
C VAL A 30 -6.21 -1.53 1.47
N GLY A 31 -5.00 -2.02 1.78
CA GLY A 31 -3.77 -1.50 1.18
C GLY A 31 -3.71 -1.70 -0.33
N THR A 32 -4.16 -2.85 -0.85
CA THR A 32 -4.22 -3.11 -2.29
C THR A 32 -5.26 -2.21 -2.96
N ALA A 33 -6.44 -2.03 -2.36
CA ALA A 33 -7.46 -1.12 -2.85
C ALA A 33 -6.95 0.34 -2.89
N LEU A 34 -6.19 0.77 -1.89
CA LEU A 34 -5.54 2.08 -1.87
C LEU A 34 -4.57 2.23 -3.05
N ILE A 35 -3.69 1.25 -3.28
CA ILE A 35 -2.72 1.26 -4.38
C ILE A 35 -3.44 1.35 -5.74
N LEU A 36 -4.49 0.57 -5.94
CA LEU A 36 -5.30 0.62 -7.17
C LEU A 36 -6.02 1.97 -7.33
N THR A 37 -6.51 2.56 -6.24
CA THR A 37 -7.15 3.88 -6.27
C THR A 37 -6.14 4.97 -6.64
N LEU A 38 -4.90 4.89 -6.13
CA LEU A 38 -3.83 5.83 -6.47
C LEU A 38 -3.35 5.68 -7.93
N ALA A 39 -3.58 4.54 -8.57
CA ALA A 39 -3.34 4.38 -10.00
C ALA A 39 -4.34 5.17 -10.86
N VAL A 40 -5.53 5.50 -10.34
CA VAL A 40 -6.57 6.23 -11.09
C VAL A 40 -6.06 7.60 -11.55
N PRO A 41 -5.44 8.46 -10.71
CA PRO A 41 -4.85 9.70 -11.18
C PRO A 41 -3.82 9.52 -12.29
N ALA A 42 -2.92 8.55 -12.16
CA ALA A 42 -1.90 8.28 -13.19
C ALA A 42 -2.54 7.86 -14.53
N VAL A 43 -3.51 6.94 -14.49
CA VAL A 43 -4.25 6.50 -15.68
C VAL A 43 -5.03 7.66 -16.28
N THR A 44 -5.72 8.45 -15.46
CA THR A 44 -6.48 9.62 -15.89
C THR A 44 -5.55 10.63 -16.57
N THR A 45 -4.38 10.93 -16.01
CA THR A 45 -3.40 11.82 -16.65
C THR A 45 -2.96 11.28 -18.02
N VAL A 46 -2.67 9.98 -18.15
CA VAL A 46 -2.27 9.39 -19.44
C VAL A 46 -3.42 9.43 -20.47
N VAL A 47 -4.63 9.07 -20.06
CA VAL A 47 -5.85 9.08 -20.90
C VAL A 47 -6.13 10.48 -21.43
N PHE A 48 -6.11 11.49 -20.56
CA PHE A 48 -6.39 12.87 -20.96
C PHE A 48 -5.21 13.50 -21.73
N ALA A 49 -3.96 13.08 -21.49
CA ALA A 49 -2.82 13.52 -22.30
C ALA A 49 -2.85 12.95 -23.72
N THR A 50 -3.35 11.72 -23.90
CA THR A 50 -3.35 11.02 -25.20
C THR A 50 -4.61 11.31 -26.02
N TRP A 51 -5.79 11.35 -25.39
CA TRP A 51 -7.08 11.49 -26.07
C TRP A 51 -7.84 12.77 -25.69
N GLY A 52 -7.26 13.66 -24.87
CA GLY A 52 -7.93 14.88 -24.43
C GLY A 52 -8.33 15.81 -25.58
N GLY A 53 -7.51 15.89 -26.63
CA GLY A 53 -7.81 16.67 -27.84
C GLY A 53 -8.99 16.09 -28.64
N ASP A 54 -9.04 14.76 -28.77
CA ASP A 54 -10.15 14.06 -29.44
C ASP A 54 -11.46 14.19 -28.65
N LEU A 55 -11.37 14.16 -27.32
CA LEU A 55 -12.50 14.31 -26.40
C LEU A 55 -13.04 15.76 -26.35
N ALA A 56 -12.18 16.76 -26.58
CA ALA A 56 -12.58 18.17 -26.55
C ALA A 56 -13.34 18.61 -27.82
N GLY A 57 -13.21 17.84 -28.92
CA GLY A 57 -13.82 18.15 -30.21
C GLY A 57 -13.11 19.29 -30.97
N PRO A 58 -13.58 19.60 -32.21
CA PRO A 58 -12.98 20.65 -33.02
C PRO A 58 -13.15 22.02 -32.37
N SER A 59 -12.06 22.80 -32.33
CA SER A 59 -12.06 24.14 -31.76
C SER A 59 -12.98 25.07 -32.56
N THR A 60 -13.90 25.72 -31.84
CA THR A 60 -14.80 26.77 -32.34
C THR A 60 -14.22 28.17 -32.14
N GLY A 61 -13.00 28.27 -31.57
CA GLY A 61 -12.36 29.54 -31.19
C GLY A 61 -12.88 30.13 -29.89
N ASN A 62 -13.73 29.41 -29.16
CA ASN A 62 -14.24 29.80 -27.85
C ASN A 62 -13.28 29.31 -26.75
N GLU A 63 -12.98 30.17 -25.76
CA GLU A 63 -12.11 29.83 -24.63
C GLU A 63 -12.69 28.73 -23.72
N LEU A 64 -13.99 28.42 -23.88
CA LEU A 64 -14.68 27.36 -23.13
C LEU A 64 -14.62 25.99 -23.81
N ASP A 65 -14.02 25.88 -25.00
CA ASP A 65 -13.84 24.60 -25.67
C ASP A 65 -12.93 23.68 -24.84
N GLY A 66 -13.38 22.45 -24.59
CA GLY A 66 -12.66 21.51 -23.73
C GLY A 66 -12.82 21.75 -22.22
N LEU A 67 -13.58 22.75 -21.77
CA LEU A 67 -13.83 22.97 -20.33
C LEU A 67 -14.47 21.75 -19.66
N GLY A 68 -15.39 21.07 -20.35
CA GLY A 68 -16.01 19.83 -19.84
C GLY A 68 -15.01 18.69 -19.64
N VAL A 69 -14.00 18.59 -20.51
CA VAL A 69 -12.90 17.62 -20.43
C VAL A 69 -12.00 17.95 -19.24
N VAL A 70 -11.65 19.22 -19.05
CA VAL A 70 -10.86 19.69 -17.89
C VAL A 70 -11.62 19.48 -16.57
N LEU A 71 -12.90 19.80 -16.52
CA LEU A 71 -13.73 19.58 -15.32
C LEU A 71 -13.92 18.09 -15.03
N GLY A 72 -14.06 17.24 -16.05
CA GLY A 72 -14.09 15.78 -15.90
C GLY A 72 -12.76 15.22 -15.37
N TYR A 73 -11.63 15.73 -15.86
CA TYR A 73 -10.29 15.41 -15.35
C TYR A 73 -10.14 15.82 -13.88
N ILE A 74 -10.49 17.06 -13.53
CA ILE A 74 -10.39 17.55 -12.14
C ILE A 74 -11.33 16.74 -11.23
N GLY A 75 -12.59 16.56 -11.63
CA GLY A 75 -13.60 15.85 -10.85
C GLY A 75 -13.22 14.39 -10.56
N SER A 76 -12.77 13.65 -11.58
CA SER A 76 -12.34 12.25 -11.42
C SER A 76 -11.12 12.13 -10.49
N ASN A 77 -10.14 13.03 -10.61
CA ASN A 77 -8.98 13.06 -9.72
C ASN A 77 -9.35 13.43 -8.28
N LEU A 78 -10.24 14.41 -8.07
CA LEU A 78 -10.70 14.78 -6.72
C LEU A 78 -11.47 13.64 -6.05
N VAL A 79 -12.34 12.94 -6.78
CA VAL A 79 -13.06 11.77 -6.26
C VAL A 79 -12.09 10.65 -5.91
N ALA A 80 -11.13 10.35 -6.79
CA ALA A 80 -10.10 9.35 -6.52
C ALA A 80 -9.26 9.72 -5.29
N LEU A 81 -8.89 10.99 -5.13
CA LEU A 81 -8.13 11.48 -3.99
C LEU A 81 -8.94 11.38 -2.69
N ALA A 82 -10.23 11.70 -2.71
CA ALA A 82 -11.12 11.55 -1.55
C ALA A 82 -11.24 10.08 -1.11
N ILE A 83 -11.43 9.16 -2.05
CA ILE A 83 -11.46 7.72 -1.76
C ILE A 83 -10.11 7.24 -1.22
N ALA A 84 -9.00 7.68 -1.85
CA ALA A 84 -7.66 7.35 -1.41
C ALA A 84 -7.38 7.85 0.02
N ALA A 85 -7.84 9.05 0.39
CA ALA A 85 -7.70 9.59 1.73
C ALA A 85 -8.40 8.71 2.79
N VAL A 86 -9.64 8.30 2.52
CA VAL A 86 -10.40 7.41 3.42
C VAL A 86 -9.70 6.05 3.55
N LEU A 87 -9.27 5.47 2.43
CA LEU A 87 -8.55 4.19 2.42
C LEU A 87 -7.19 4.29 3.11
N ALA A 88 -6.49 5.42 2.99
CA ALA A 88 -5.21 5.65 3.65
C ALA A 88 -5.37 5.69 5.18
N ILE A 89 -6.41 6.36 5.69
CA ILE A 89 -6.72 6.36 7.13
C ILE A 89 -7.04 4.93 7.60
N ALA A 90 -7.89 4.21 6.87
CA ALA A 90 -8.24 2.83 7.20
C ALA A 90 -7.01 1.90 7.19
N ALA A 91 -6.17 2.02 6.16
CA ALA A 91 -4.92 1.27 6.04
C ALA A 91 -3.98 1.57 7.21
N LEU A 92 -3.80 2.84 7.57
CA LEU A 92 -2.94 3.25 8.68
C LEU A 92 -3.42 2.66 10.02
N VAL A 93 -4.73 2.70 10.28
CA VAL A 93 -5.31 2.10 11.49
C VAL A 93 -5.06 0.59 11.52
N LEU A 94 -5.30 -0.10 10.41
CA LEU A 94 -5.06 -1.55 10.31
C LEU A 94 -3.57 -1.89 10.46
N ASP A 95 -2.67 -1.07 9.92
CA ASP A 95 -1.23 -1.25 10.03
C ASP A 95 -0.74 -1.05 11.46
N ILE A 96 -1.28 -0.07 12.19
CA ILE A 96 -0.99 0.12 13.62
C ILE A 96 -1.47 -1.09 14.43
N LEU A 97 -2.71 -1.55 14.21
CA LEU A 97 -3.25 -2.73 14.90
C LEU A 97 -2.40 -3.98 14.59
N MET A 98 -1.99 -4.14 13.34
CA MET A 98 -1.13 -5.23 12.90
C MET A 98 0.26 -5.16 13.54
N LEU A 99 0.85 -3.95 13.63
CA LEU A 99 2.14 -3.72 14.29
C LEU A 99 2.09 -4.12 15.76
N VAL A 100 1.08 -3.64 16.49
CA VAL A 100 0.86 -3.99 17.91
C VAL A 100 0.74 -5.50 18.06
N ARG A 101 -0.09 -6.14 17.24
CA ARG A 101 -0.30 -7.59 17.31
C ARG A 101 0.95 -8.39 16.97
N THR A 102 1.72 -7.95 15.98
CA THR A 102 2.98 -8.59 15.59
C THR A 102 4.03 -8.45 16.69
N CYS A 103 4.08 -7.31 17.39
CA CYS A 103 4.93 -7.12 18.56
C CYS A 103 4.56 -8.06 19.72
N GLU A 104 3.26 -8.30 19.95
CA GLU A 104 2.81 -9.30 20.92
C GLU A 104 3.25 -10.72 20.53
N LEU A 105 3.14 -11.07 19.25
CA LEU A 105 3.59 -12.38 18.73
C LEU A 105 5.10 -12.57 18.86
N LEU A 106 5.89 -11.52 18.63
CA LEU A 106 7.34 -11.53 18.86
C LEU A 106 7.69 -11.76 20.33
N ARG A 107 7.01 -11.07 21.25
CA ARG A 107 7.19 -11.29 22.70
C ARG A 107 6.86 -12.72 23.11
N ARG A 108 5.89 -13.35 22.44
CA ARG A 108 5.48 -14.74 22.65
C ARG A 108 6.32 -15.76 21.86
N ARG A 109 7.39 -15.31 21.18
CA ARG A 109 8.28 -16.15 20.36
C ARG A 109 7.52 -16.98 19.32
N VAL A 110 6.61 -16.37 18.57
CA VAL A 110 5.93 -17.03 17.44
C VAL A 110 6.83 -16.99 16.20
N ARG A 111 7.05 -18.13 15.55
CA ARG A 111 7.78 -18.22 14.27
C ARG A 111 7.01 -17.44 13.20
N GLY A 112 7.73 -16.81 12.28
CA GLY A 112 7.13 -16.00 11.21
C GLY A 112 6.80 -14.55 11.62
N ALA A 113 6.75 -14.22 12.92
CA ALA A 113 6.41 -12.86 13.38
C ALA A 113 7.42 -11.79 12.93
N VAL A 114 8.72 -12.12 12.79
CA VAL A 114 9.73 -11.20 12.24
C VAL A 114 9.49 -10.96 10.74
N ALA A 115 9.23 -12.02 9.97
CA ALA A 115 8.95 -11.90 8.54
C ALA A 115 7.67 -11.07 8.29
N LEU A 116 6.66 -11.26 9.13
CA LEU A 116 5.44 -10.46 9.13
C LEU A 116 5.72 -8.98 9.41
N LEU A 117 6.57 -8.68 10.41
CA LEU A 117 6.98 -7.30 10.71
C LEU A 117 7.73 -6.65 9.53
N LEU A 118 8.63 -7.39 8.88
CA LEU A 118 9.36 -6.91 7.70
C LEU A 118 8.43 -6.68 6.51
N SER A 119 7.44 -7.56 6.29
CA SER A 119 6.45 -7.38 5.24
C SER A 119 5.56 -6.16 5.50
N LEU A 120 5.19 -5.89 6.75
CA LEU A 120 4.46 -4.69 7.14
C LEU A 120 5.30 -3.42 6.92
N ALA A 121 6.60 -3.46 7.23
CA ALA A 121 7.52 -2.35 6.96
C ALA A 121 7.67 -2.06 5.45
N ALA A 122 7.71 -3.10 4.61
CA ALA A 122 7.67 -2.95 3.16
C ALA A 122 6.32 -2.40 2.66
N ALA A 123 5.20 -2.83 3.27
CA ALA A 123 3.84 -2.48 2.89
C ALA A 123 3.40 -1.06 3.29
N THR A 124 3.98 -0.52 4.37
CA THR A 124 3.73 0.85 4.86
C THR A 124 4.49 1.91 4.07
N GLY A 125 5.40 1.49 3.20
CA GLY A 125 6.12 2.40 2.32
C GLY A 125 7.13 3.29 3.04
N VAL A 126 7.52 3.02 4.28
CA VAL A 126 8.63 3.74 4.94
C VAL A 126 9.90 3.74 4.07
N LEU A 127 10.08 2.66 3.30
CA LEU A 127 11.16 2.53 2.32
C LEU A 127 10.88 3.22 0.96
N THR A 128 9.62 3.39 0.56
CA THR A 128 9.22 3.97 -0.74
C THR A 128 8.88 5.46 -0.67
N THR A 129 8.52 5.98 0.51
CA THR A 129 8.19 7.40 0.76
C THR A 129 9.37 8.33 0.42
N PRO A 130 10.64 8.00 0.73
CA PRO A 130 11.78 8.80 0.30
C PRO A 130 11.92 8.84 -1.23
N VAL A 131 11.62 7.74 -1.92
CA VAL A 131 11.67 7.66 -3.39
C VAL A 131 10.59 8.57 -3.99
N LEU A 132 9.35 8.50 -3.49
CA LEU A 132 8.27 9.40 -3.89
C LEU A 132 8.61 10.88 -3.59
N GLY A 133 9.22 11.15 -2.44
CA GLY A 133 9.72 12.49 -2.09
C GLY A 133 10.73 13.00 -3.11
N VAL A 134 11.76 12.21 -3.44
CA VAL A 134 12.76 12.56 -4.46
C VAL A 134 12.10 12.76 -5.83
N LEU A 135 11.17 11.89 -6.23
CA LEU A 135 10.42 12.02 -7.49
C LEU A 135 9.57 13.31 -7.53
N SER A 136 9.08 13.79 -6.38
CA SER A 136 8.33 15.06 -6.27
C SER A 136 9.21 16.29 -6.46
N PHE A 137 10.52 16.16 -6.23
CA PHE A 137 11.51 17.24 -6.39
C PHE A 137 12.25 17.19 -7.73
N VAL A 138 12.01 16.18 -8.57
CA VAL A 138 12.52 16.18 -9.95
C VAL A 138 11.48 16.91 -10.80
N PRO A 139 11.73 18.16 -11.21
CA PRO A 139 10.76 18.88 -12.00
C PRO A 139 10.73 18.24 -13.39
N ALA A 140 9.61 17.57 -13.70
CA ALA A 140 9.27 17.14 -15.04
C ALA A 140 9.24 18.41 -15.92
N GLY A 141 10.35 18.69 -16.62
CA GLY A 141 10.45 19.78 -17.59
C GLY A 141 11.69 20.69 -17.57
N VAL A 142 12.70 20.49 -16.71
CA VAL A 142 13.76 21.53 -16.53
C VAL A 142 15.15 21.19 -17.13
N MET A 143 15.36 20.03 -17.75
CA MET A 143 16.62 19.74 -18.45
C MET A 143 16.42 19.47 -19.95
N PRO A 144 16.56 20.50 -20.81
CA PRO A 144 16.56 20.29 -22.26
C PRO A 144 17.79 19.45 -22.66
N GLY A 145 17.57 18.30 -23.30
CA GLY A 145 18.62 17.52 -23.99
C GLY A 145 18.86 16.07 -23.53
N ARG A 146 18.20 15.56 -22.47
CA ARG A 146 18.28 14.14 -22.02
C ARG A 146 16.96 13.61 -21.44
N THR A 147 15.84 14.08 -21.98
CA THR A 147 14.49 13.87 -21.44
C THR A 147 14.08 12.39 -21.40
N GLU A 148 14.35 11.59 -22.43
CA GLU A 148 13.84 10.22 -22.50
C GLU A 148 14.42 9.26 -21.44
N ALA A 149 15.73 9.31 -21.19
CA ALA A 149 16.38 8.42 -20.21
C ALA A 149 16.00 8.76 -18.77
N ILE A 150 15.79 10.05 -18.49
CA ILE A 150 15.36 10.54 -17.17
C ILE A 150 13.89 10.22 -16.96
N GLU A 151 13.02 10.44 -17.95
CA GLU A 151 11.61 10.07 -17.90
C GLU A 151 11.41 8.56 -17.73
N ALA A 152 12.19 7.72 -18.44
CA ALA A 152 12.16 6.27 -18.28
C ALA A 152 12.61 5.82 -16.88
N ALA A 153 13.63 6.46 -16.32
CA ALA A 153 14.09 6.19 -14.95
C ALA A 153 13.07 6.63 -13.89
N LEU A 154 12.42 7.79 -14.08
CA LEU A 154 11.35 8.29 -13.22
C LEU A 154 10.11 7.39 -13.27
N LEU A 155 9.73 6.90 -14.46
CA LEU A 155 8.67 5.92 -14.64
C LEU A 155 9.01 4.59 -13.96
N GLY A 156 10.25 4.11 -14.11
CA GLY A 156 10.72 2.89 -13.44
C GLY A 156 10.71 3.02 -11.92
N LEU A 157 11.16 4.15 -11.38
CA LEU A 157 11.12 4.45 -9.94
C LEU A 157 9.69 4.62 -9.43
N GLY A 158 8.80 5.25 -10.20
CA GLY A 158 7.37 5.32 -9.93
C GLY A 158 6.74 3.93 -9.87
N ALA A 159 7.00 3.09 -10.88
CA ALA A 159 6.53 1.70 -10.90
C ALA A 159 7.04 0.91 -9.68
N LEU A 160 8.32 1.05 -9.31
CA LEU A 160 8.88 0.45 -8.10
C LEU A 160 8.21 0.95 -6.82
N ALA A 161 7.90 2.26 -6.73
CA ALA A 161 7.20 2.84 -5.60
C ALA A 161 5.76 2.31 -5.44
N TYR A 162 5.13 1.86 -6.52
CA TYR A 162 3.82 1.19 -6.50
C TYR A 162 3.91 -0.33 -6.26
N LEU A 163 4.89 -0.99 -6.89
CA LEU A 163 5.05 -2.45 -6.82
C LEU A 163 5.57 -2.93 -5.48
N MET A 164 6.46 -2.16 -4.83
CA MET A 164 7.06 -2.57 -3.56
C MET A 164 6.04 -2.63 -2.40
N PRO A 165 5.14 -1.64 -2.19
CA PRO A 165 4.10 -1.76 -1.18
C PRO A 165 3.12 -2.89 -1.49
N LEU A 166 2.76 -3.10 -2.76
CA LEU A 166 1.93 -4.24 -3.19
C LEU A 166 2.62 -5.58 -2.85
N MET A 167 3.92 -5.63 -3.13
CA MET A 167 4.93 -6.57 -2.62
C MET A 167 4.69 -6.98 -1.17
N GLY A 168 4.87 -5.98 -0.31
CA GLY A 168 4.75 -6.13 1.13
C GLY A 168 3.38 -6.66 1.54
N ARG A 169 2.29 -6.16 0.93
CA ARG A 169 0.91 -6.59 1.23
C ARG A 169 0.71 -8.08 0.90
N LEU A 170 1.16 -8.54 -0.26
CA LEU A 170 1.03 -9.95 -0.66
C LEU A 170 1.88 -10.89 0.21
N LEU A 171 3.11 -10.48 0.52
CA LEU A 171 3.98 -11.23 1.44
C LEU A 171 3.40 -11.29 2.85
N MET A 172 2.73 -10.24 3.31
CA MET A 172 2.07 -10.21 4.62
C MET A 172 0.95 -11.27 4.72
N ILE A 173 0.24 -11.55 3.62
CA ILE A 173 -0.70 -12.66 3.56
C ILE A 173 0.06 -13.98 3.74
N GLY A 174 1.09 -14.22 2.93
CA GLY A 174 1.89 -15.46 3.00
C GLY A 174 2.46 -15.72 4.39
N PHE A 175 3.13 -14.72 4.98
CA PHE A 175 3.73 -14.86 6.31
C PHE A 175 2.72 -14.92 7.45
N ALA A 176 1.50 -14.40 7.27
CA ALA A 176 0.45 -14.63 8.23
C ALA A 176 0.18 -16.14 8.33
N TRP A 177 -0.01 -16.83 7.21
CA TRP A 177 -0.26 -18.28 7.16
C TRP A 177 0.88 -19.13 7.72
N ASP A 178 2.11 -18.62 7.71
CA ASP A 178 3.29 -19.30 8.27
C ASP A 178 3.46 -19.13 9.79
N LEU A 179 2.56 -18.39 10.46
CA LEU A 179 2.64 -18.16 11.90
C LEU A 179 2.40 -19.45 12.69
N ALA A 180 3.42 -19.87 13.44
CA ALA A 180 3.35 -21.03 14.31
C ALA A 180 4.09 -20.78 15.65
N PRO A 181 3.68 -21.40 16.76
CA PRO A 181 4.44 -21.34 18.01
C PRO A 181 5.90 -21.81 17.82
N ALA A 182 6.91 -21.05 18.30
CA ALA A 182 8.30 -21.51 18.23
C ALA A 182 8.64 -22.38 19.45
N GLY A 183 8.75 -23.69 19.26
CA GLY A 183 9.25 -24.62 20.28
C GLY A 183 8.37 -25.87 20.41
N PRO A 184 8.89 -26.94 21.06
CA PRO A 184 8.17 -28.20 21.18
C PRO A 184 6.84 -27.95 21.90
N ASP A 185 5.81 -28.63 21.42
CA ASP A 185 4.48 -28.69 22.03
C ASP A 185 4.65 -28.75 23.56
N PRO A 186 4.10 -27.84 24.37
CA PRO A 186 4.23 -27.88 25.83
C PRO A 186 3.63 -29.16 26.45
N LEU A 187 3.07 -30.04 25.62
CA LEU A 187 2.46 -31.33 25.92
C LEU A 187 3.30 -32.54 25.50
N ARG A 188 4.49 -32.36 24.90
CA ARG A 188 5.44 -33.45 24.67
C ARG A 188 6.60 -33.34 25.67
N PRO A 189 6.67 -34.25 26.66
CA PRO A 189 7.81 -34.34 27.57
C PRO A 189 9.12 -34.62 26.82
#